data_AF-A0A8T7IDX1-F1
#
_entry.id   AF-A0A8T7IDX1-F1
#
_cell.length_a   1.000
_cell.length_b   1.000
_cell.length_c   1.000
_cell.angle_alpha   90.00
_cell.angle_beta   90.00
_cell.angle_gamma   90.00
#
_symmetry.space_group_name_H-M   'P 1'
#
loop_
_entity.id
_entity.type
_entity.pdbx_description
1 polymer ?
#
loop_
_entity_poly.entity_id
_entity_poly.type
_entity_poly.pdbx_seq_one_letter_code
_entity_poly.pdbx_strand_id
1 'polypeptide(L)'
;MSKMFRNYVGINKEELARVMNSSKFKLPLTYTSFLKKYGKECGLFGTDCDVLFPRMIGLNDELSEMIQEESLSIEIPDKAFVFSGYQGFQYLFFECEVSDNPPVYRVMDGGEPPEQIYDSLSKYFEADAKVSI
;
A
#
# COMPACT_ATOMS: atom_id res chain seq x y z
N MET A 1 32.18 6.20 -9.19
CA MET A 1 30.74 5.94 -9.03
C MET A 1 30.55 4.99 -7.88
N SER A 2 30.03 5.46 -6.74
CA SER A 2 29.71 4.59 -5.61
C SER A 2 28.62 3.62 -6.03
N LYS A 3 28.83 2.30 -5.85
CA LYS A 3 27.77 1.31 -5.94
C LYS A 3 26.78 1.65 -4.83
N MET A 4 25.63 2.25 -5.18
CA MET A 4 24.50 2.33 -4.26
C MET A 4 24.11 0.89 -3.91
N PHE A 5 24.44 0.47 -2.70
CA PHE A 5 23.97 -0.80 -2.17
C PHE A 5 22.46 -0.67 -1.98
N ARG A 6 21.69 -1.47 -2.74
CA ARG A 6 20.25 -1.61 -2.52
C ARG A 6 20.08 -2.58 -1.36
N ASN A 7 19.72 -2.06 -0.19
CA ASN A 7 19.34 -2.90 0.93
C ASN A 7 17.86 -3.25 0.81
N TYR A 8 17.58 -4.52 1.08
CA TYR A 8 16.24 -5.06 1.18
C TYR A 8 16.09 -5.66 2.57
N VAL A 9 15.17 -5.11 3.35
CA VAL A 9 14.92 -5.55 4.72
C VAL A 9 13.43 -5.77 4.87
N GLY A 10 13.07 -7.02 5.18
CA GLY A 10 11.70 -7.39 5.51
C GLY A 10 11.31 -7.09 6.94
N ILE A 11 10.01 -7.22 7.23
CA ILE A 11 9.50 -7.21 8.59
C ILE A 11 9.51 -8.61 9.22
N ASN A 12 9.65 -8.66 10.54
CA ASN A 12 9.58 -9.91 11.30
C ASN A 12 8.12 -10.34 11.56
N LYS A 13 7.93 -11.44 12.30
CA LYS A 13 6.60 -12.01 12.58
C LYS A 13 5.75 -11.08 13.44
N GLU A 14 6.36 -10.43 14.42
CA GLU A 14 5.69 -9.53 15.35
C GLU A 14 5.21 -8.26 14.63
N GLU A 15 6.04 -7.71 13.75
CA GLU A 15 5.71 -6.57 12.90
C GLU A 15 4.66 -6.91 11.85
N LEU A 16 4.75 -8.09 11.22
CA LEU A 16 3.72 -8.58 10.32
C LEU A 16 2.38 -8.75 11.04
N ALA A 17 2.39 -9.26 12.27
CA ALA A 17 1.19 -9.36 13.09
C ALA A 17 0.58 -7.97 13.38
N ARG A 18 1.41 -6.93 13.59
CA ARG A 18 0.92 -5.56 13.73
C ARG A 18 0.21 -5.04 12.48
N VAL A 19 0.76 -5.30 11.29
CA VAL A 19 0.11 -4.93 10.02
C VAL A 19 -1.18 -5.72 9.80
N MET A 20 -1.17 -7.02 10.08
CA MET A 20 -2.39 -7.84 9.98
C MET A 20 -3.48 -7.36 10.95
N ASN A 21 -3.10 -6.98 12.17
CA ASN A 21 -4.03 -6.49 13.19
C ASN A 21 -4.53 -5.07 12.92
N SER A 22 -3.90 -4.31 12.01
CA SER A 22 -4.44 -3.01 11.57
C SER A 22 -5.52 -3.14 10.50
N SER A 23 -5.76 -4.34 9.97
CA SER A 23 -6.87 -4.63 9.07
C SER A 23 -7.95 -5.46 9.77
N LYS A 24 -9.21 -5.20 9.45
CA LYS A 24 -10.33 -6.06 9.86
C LYS A 24 -10.43 -7.33 9.00
N PHE A 25 -9.73 -7.36 7.87
CA PHE A 25 -9.85 -8.40 6.85
C PHE A 25 -8.52 -9.11 6.61
N LYS A 26 -8.58 -10.32 6.05
CA LYS A 26 -7.37 -11.03 5.68
C LYS A 26 -6.63 -10.31 4.54
N LEU A 27 -5.37 -9.96 4.79
CA LEU A 27 -4.50 -9.36 3.79
C LEU A 27 -4.08 -10.38 2.71
N PRO A 28 -3.94 -9.96 1.43
CA PRO A 28 -3.51 -10.82 0.34
C PRO A 28 -2.12 -11.44 0.55
N LEU A 29 -1.93 -12.67 0.08
CA LEU A 29 -0.63 -13.34 0.17
C LEU A 29 0.48 -12.54 -0.52
N THR A 30 0.22 -11.92 -1.68
CA THR A 30 1.21 -11.09 -2.39
C THR A 30 1.71 -9.94 -1.52
N TYR A 31 0.79 -9.26 -0.83
CA TYR A 31 1.15 -8.13 0.04
C TYR A 31 2.00 -8.57 1.24
N THR A 32 1.57 -9.63 1.95
CA THR A 32 2.34 -10.13 3.10
C THR A 32 3.71 -10.69 2.69
N SER A 33 3.84 -11.24 1.48
CA SER A 33 5.11 -11.72 0.93
C SER A 33 6.05 -10.57 0.59
N PHE A 34 5.52 -9.48 0.02
CA PHE A 34 6.25 -8.23 -0.18
C PHE A 34 6.80 -7.71 1.16
N LEU A 35 5.96 -7.57 2.19
CA LEU A 35 6.39 -7.04 3.48
C LEU A 35 7.48 -7.89 4.16
N LYS A 36 7.38 -9.23 4.07
CA LYS A 36 8.40 -10.15 4.60
C LYS A 36 9.77 -10.00 3.92
N LYS A 37 9.82 -9.44 2.71
CA LYS A 37 11.05 -9.29 1.92
C LYS A 37 11.56 -7.85 1.91
N TYR A 38 10.65 -6.86 1.97
CA TYR A 38 10.94 -5.44 1.71
C TYR A 38 10.32 -4.45 2.69
N GLY A 39 9.56 -4.91 3.68
CA GLY A 39 8.68 -4.06 4.47
C GLY A 39 9.37 -2.98 5.33
N LYS A 40 10.70 -2.96 5.46
CA LYS A 40 11.47 -1.89 6.14
C LYS A 40 12.37 -1.11 5.21
N GLU A 41 13.02 -1.79 4.28
CA GLU A 41 13.89 -1.18 3.27
C GLU A 41 13.63 -1.86 1.93
N CYS A 42 13.38 -1.06 0.89
CA CYS A 42 13.10 -1.54 -0.47
C CYS A 42 13.96 -0.82 -1.52
N GLY A 43 15.23 -0.52 -1.20
CA GLY A 43 16.11 0.25 -2.07
C GLY A 43 15.55 1.66 -2.35
N LEU A 44 15.24 1.95 -3.62
CA LEU A 44 14.70 3.25 -4.07
C LEU A 44 13.17 3.27 -4.21
N PHE A 45 12.50 2.15 -3.93
CA PHE A 45 11.06 2.05 -4.04
C PHE A 45 10.37 2.82 -2.91
N GLY A 46 9.41 3.68 -3.26
CA GLY A 46 8.56 4.38 -2.30
C GLY A 46 9.31 5.28 -1.33
N THR A 47 10.43 5.88 -1.74
CA THR A 47 11.23 6.78 -0.87
C THR A 47 10.50 8.06 -0.49
N ASP A 48 9.46 8.41 -1.26
CA ASP A 48 8.64 9.61 -1.11
C ASP A 48 7.19 9.28 -0.72
N CYS A 49 6.86 7.99 -0.56
CA CYS A 49 5.53 7.52 -0.17
C CYS A 49 5.58 6.74 1.15
N ASP A 50 4.48 6.78 1.89
CA ASP A 50 4.29 5.96 3.08
C ASP A 50 3.84 4.56 2.66
N VAL A 51 4.78 3.70 2.25
CA VAL A 51 4.49 2.33 1.75
C VAL A 51 5.17 1.22 2.57
N LEU A 52 6.07 1.59 3.47
CA LEU A 52 6.85 0.68 4.31
C LEU A 52 6.43 0.78 5.78
N PHE A 53 6.72 -0.27 6.54
CA PHE A 53 6.37 -0.38 7.95
C PHE A 53 7.22 0.61 8.76
N PRO A 54 6.65 1.27 9.79
CA PRO A 54 5.25 1.19 10.23
C PRO A 54 4.32 2.22 9.56
N ARG A 55 4.82 3.01 8.61
CA ARG A 55 4.16 4.21 8.09
C ARG A 55 2.83 3.93 7.41
N MET A 56 2.69 2.77 6.78
CA MET A 56 1.41 2.40 6.16
C MET A 56 0.27 2.17 7.17
N ILE A 57 0.58 2.01 8.46
CA ILE A 57 -0.43 1.80 9.50
C ILE A 57 -1.08 3.16 9.80
N GLY A 58 -2.39 3.26 9.55
CA GLY A 58 -3.16 4.49 9.74
C GLY A 58 -3.67 5.10 8.43
N LEU A 59 -3.14 4.68 7.27
CA LEU A 59 -3.53 5.27 5.99
C LEU A 59 -5.01 5.08 5.62
N ASN A 60 -5.67 4.04 6.13
CA ASN A 60 -7.13 3.89 6.00
C ASN A 60 -7.87 5.04 6.71
N ASP A 61 -7.38 5.45 7.88
CA ASP A 61 -7.96 6.56 8.64
C ASP A 61 -7.61 7.88 7.94
N GLU A 62 -6.37 8.08 7.49
CA GLU A 62 -5.95 9.29 6.74
C GLU A 62 -6.76 9.48 5.45
N LEU A 63 -7.02 8.41 4.69
CA LEU A 63 -7.89 8.47 3.51
C LEU A 63 -9.32 8.87 3.91
N SER A 64 -9.84 8.32 5.01
CA SER A 64 -11.19 8.65 5.50
C SER A 64 -11.28 10.11 5.96
N GLU A 65 -10.24 10.62 6.62
CA GLU A 65 -10.12 12.02 7.01
C GLU A 65 -10.09 12.93 5.78
N MET A 66 -9.27 12.63 4.78
CA MET A 66 -9.23 13.40 3.51
C MET A 66 -10.60 13.45 2.84
N ILE A 67 -11.31 12.31 2.73
CA ILE A 67 -12.65 12.26 2.13
C ILE A 67 -13.62 13.16 2.88
N GLN A 68 -13.57 13.13 4.22
CA GLN A 68 -14.46 13.92 5.06
C GLN A 68 -14.13 15.42 5.01
N GLU A 69 -12.85 15.79 5.12
CA GLU A 69 -12.38 17.17 5.13
C GLU A 69 -12.67 17.88 3.81
N GLU A 70 -12.40 17.21 2.68
CA GLU A 70 -12.63 17.76 1.33
C GLU A 70 -14.09 17.56 0.85
N SER A 71 -14.95 16.95 1.67
CA SER A 71 -16.36 16.67 1.33
C SER A 71 -16.51 15.88 0.02
N LEU A 72 -15.63 14.91 -0.22
CA LEU A 72 -15.61 14.13 -1.45
C LEU A 72 -16.76 13.14 -1.49
N SER A 73 -17.45 13.10 -2.64
CA SER A 73 -18.50 12.10 -2.90
C SER A 73 -17.93 10.84 -3.52
N ILE A 74 -16.91 10.25 -2.89
CA ILE A 74 -16.26 9.01 -3.33
C ILE A 74 -16.62 7.85 -2.42
N GLU A 75 -16.83 6.68 -3.00
CA GLU A 75 -17.10 5.45 -2.27
C GLU A 75 -15.84 4.56 -2.28
N ILE A 76 -15.41 4.16 -1.08
CA ILE A 76 -14.32 3.20 -0.90
C ILE A 76 -14.94 1.85 -0.51
N PRO A 77 -14.53 0.73 -1.11
CA PRO A 77 -15.03 -0.59 -0.72
C PRO A 77 -14.79 -0.86 0.77
N ASP A 78 -15.78 -1.46 1.45
CA ASP A 78 -15.70 -1.79 2.89
C ASP A 78 -14.44 -2.60 3.24
N LYS A 79 -13.97 -3.43 2.31
CA LYS A 79 -12.81 -4.32 2.46
C LYS A 79 -11.50 -3.69 1.96
N ALA A 80 -11.46 -2.39 1.69
CA ALA A 80 -10.25 -1.73 1.24
C ALA A 80 -9.17 -1.69 2.32
N PHE A 81 -7.93 -1.95 1.91
CA PHE A 81 -6.75 -1.71 2.72
C PHE A 81 -5.85 -0.73 1.99
N VAL A 82 -5.61 0.44 2.61
CA VAL A 82 -4.74 1.47 2.06
C VAL A 82 -3.30 1.12 2.44
N PHE A 83 -2.46 0.89 1.44
CA PHE A 83 -1.09 0.40 1.65
C PHE A 83 -0.02 1.42 1.24
N SER A 84 -0.41 2.50 0.57
CA SER A 84 0.50 3.60 0.23
C SER A 84 -0.22 4.94 0.28
N GLY A 85 0.42 5.94 0.89
CA GLY A 85 0.01 7.34 0.87
C GLY A 85 1.12 8.22 0.30
N TYR A 86 0.74 9.26 -0.43
CA TYR A 86 1.65 10.29 -0.93
C TYR A 86 1.14 11.67 -0.51
N GLN A 87 1.83 12.25 0.48
CA GLN A 87 1.67 13.63 0.96
C GLN A 87 0.22 14.06 1.25
N GLY A 88 -0.63 13.13 1.67
CA GLY A 88 -2.00 13.42 2.10
C GLY A 88 -3.05 13.58 0.98
N PHE A 89 -2.66 13.53 -0.30
CA PHE A 89 -3.58 13.77 -1.43
C PHE A 89 -3.73 12.60 -2.40
N GLN A 90 -2.84 11.61 -2.33
CA GLN A 90 -2.95 10.38 -3.12
C GLN A 90 -2.82 9.15 -2.23
N TYR A 91 -3.75 8.23 -2.39
CA TYR A 91 -3.75 6.96 -1.67
C TYR A 91 -3.92 5.78 -2.63
N LEU A 92 -3.18 4.69 -2.36
CA LEU A 92 -3.32 3.43 -3.07
C LEU A 92 -3.90 2.37 -2.16
N PHE A 93 -4.87 1.63 -2.67
CA PHE A 93 -5.50 0.55 -1.94
C PHE A 93 -5.74 -0.68 -2.80
N PHE A 94 -6.03 -1.79 -2.14
CA PHE A 94 -6.59 -2.99 -2.75
C PHE A 94 -7.76 -3.49 -1.90
N GLU A 95 -8.61 -4.32 -2.48
CA GLU A 95 -9.70 -4.96 -1.74
C GLU A 95 -9.25 -6.31 -1.16
N CYS A 96 -9.39 -6.47 0.16
CA CYS A 96 -9.10 -7.70 0.87
C CYS A 96 -10.12 -8.79 0.55
N GLU A 97 -9.72 -10.05 0.71
CA GLU A 97 -10.59 -11.25 0.58
C GLU A 97 -11.22 -11.48 -0.81
N VAL A 98 -10.86 -10.69 -1.84
CA VAL A 98 -11.27 -10.92 -3.24
C VAL A 98 -10.29 -11.84 -3.96
N SER A 99 -8.99 -11.65 -3.73
CA SER A 99 -7.91 -12.42 -4.34
C SER A 99 -6.65 -12.35 -3.46
N ASP A 100 -5.76 -13.33 -3.58
CA ASP A 100 -4.42 -13.26 -2.98
C ASP A 100 -3.48 -12.31 -3.74
N ASN A 101 -3.88 -11.86 -4.94
CA ASN A 101 -3.19 -10.89 -5.78
C ASN A 101 -4.20 -9.91 -6.43
N PRO A 102 -4.87 -9.07 -5.62
CA PRO A 102 -5.94 -8.19 -6.09
C PRO A 102 -5.41 -7.02 -6.95
N PRO A 103 -6.28 -6.37 -7.76
CA PRO A 103 -5.98 -5.12 -8.43
C PRO A 103 -5.59 -4.00 -7.46
N VAL A 104 -4.89 -2.98 -7.97
CA VAL A 104 -4.53 -1.78 -7.23
C VAL A 104 -5.33 -0.61 -7.75
N TYR A 105 -5.92 0.13 -6.82
CA TYR A 105 -6.71 1.33 -7.07
C TYR A 105 -6.00 2.55 -6.50
N ARG A 106 -6.23 3.70 -7.15
CA ARG A 106 -5.78 5.01 -6.73
C ARG A 106 -6.96 5.91 -6.44
N VAL A 107 -6.83 6.70 -5.37
CA VAL A 107 -7.72 7.81 -5.05
C VAL A 107 -6.89 9.09 -4.97
N MET A 108 -7.46 10.17 -5.49
CA MET A 108 -6.92 11.53 -5.41
C MET A 108 -7.90 12.42 -4.63
N ASP A 109 -7.41 13.52 -4.08
CA ASP A 109 -8.22 14.56 -3.42
C ASP A 109 -9.18 15.31 -4.37
N GLY A 110 -9.06 15.15 -5.69
CA GLY A 110 -9.93 15.76 -6.70
C GLY A 110 -11.38 15.25 -6.72
N GLY A 111 -11.68 14.20 -5.94
CA GLY A 111 -13.02 13.63 -5.83
C GLY A 111 -13.42 12.73 -7.00
N GLU A 112 -12.48 12.35 -7.87
CA GLU A 112 -12.71 11.31 -8.86
C GLU A 112 -12.94 9.94 -8.20
N PRO A 113 -13.79 9.09 -8.79
CA PRO A 113 -13.94 7.72 -8.33
C PRO A 113 -12.59 6.97 -8.33
N PRO A 114 -12.42 5.95 -7.45
CA PRO A 114 -11.22 5.12 -7.45
C PRO A 114 -10.87 4.58 -8.85
N GLU A 115 -9.63 4.84 -9.28
CA GLU A 115 -9.12 4.40 -10.57
C GLU A 115 -8.30 3.12 -10.40
N GLN A 116 -8.64 2.06 -11.13
CA GLN A 116 -7.78 0.87 -11.21
C GLN A 116 -6.52 1.20 -12.04
N ILE A 117 -5.35 1.21 -11.39
CA ILE A 117 -4.06 1.55 -12.04
C ILE A 117 -3.21 0.31 -12.37
N TYR A 118 -3.47 -0.83 -11.71
CA TYR A 118 -2.85 -2.12 -12.02
C TYR A 118 -3.83 -3.27 -11.83
N ASP A 119 -3.75 -4.29 -12.69
CA ASP A 119 -4.59 -5.50 -12.58
C ASP A 119 -4.24 -6.38 -11.37
N SER A 120 -3.08 -6.16 -10.74
CA SER A 120 -2.63 -6.96 -9.61
C SER A 120 -1.54 -6.27 -8.78
N LEU A 121 -1.46 -6.57 -7.48
CA LEU A 121 -0.37 -6.15 -6.59
C LEU A 121 1.01 -6.54 -7.10
N SER A 122 1.18 -7.75 -7.65
CA SER A 122 2.47 -8.18 -8.18
C SER A 122 2.93 -7.29 -9.34
N LYS A 123 2.05 -6.94 -10.28
CA LYS A 123 2.37 -6.00 -11.36
C LYS A 123 2.79 -4.64 -10.83
N TYR A 124 2.10 -4.12 -9.80
CA TYR A 124 2.46 -2.86 -9.16
C TYR A 124 3.89 -2.91 -8.58
N PHE A 125 4.19 -3.94 -7.79
CA PHE A 125 5.53 -4.10 -7.20
C PHE A 125 6.62 -4.36 -8.26
N GLU A 126 6.33 -5.08 -9.34
CA GLU A 126 7.27 -5.29 -10.44
C GLU A 126 7.59 -3.99 -11.19
N ALA A 127 6.56 -3.19 -11.48
CA ALA A 127 6.67 -1.95 -12.26
C ALA A 127 7.41 -0.85 -11.50
N ASP A 128 7.04 -0.59 -10.25
CA ASP A 128 7.57 0.55 -9.50
C ASP A 128 8.88 0.23 -8.76
N ALA A 129 9.09 -1.01 -8.33
CA ALA A 129 10.23 -1.31 -7.47
C ALA A 129 11.51 -1.71 -8.25
N LYS A 130 11.42 -2.08 -9.54
CA LYS A 130 12.49 -2.88 -10.21
C LYS A 130 12.92 -4.07 -9.33
N VAL A 131 11.99 -4.59 -8.55
CA VAL A 131 12.19 -5.69 -7.61
C VAL A 131 11.58 -6.92 -8.26
N SER A 132 12.40 -7.94 -8.49
CA SER A 132 11.92 -9.26 -8.85
C SER A 132 11.30 -9.89 -7.60
N ILE A 133 9.98 -9.99 -7.57
CA ILE A 133 9.24 -10.63 -6.47
C ILE A 133 9.42 -12.13 -6.56
#